data_AF-A0A9D6YWY3-F1
#
_entry.id   AF-A0A9D6YWY3-F1
#
_cell.length_a   1.000
_cell.length_b   1.000
_cell.length_c   1.000
_cell.angle_alpha   90.00
_cell.angle_beta   90.00
_cell.angle_gamma   90.00
#
_symmetry.space_group_name_H-M   'P 1'
#
loop_
_entity.id
_entity.type
_entity.pdbx_description
1 polymer ?
#
loop_
_entity_poly.entity_id
_entity_poly.type
_entity_poly.pdbx_seq_one_letter_code
_entity_poly.pdbx_strand_id
1 'polypeptide(L)'
;MSFDDAAEIFRKDGVASDLLIYVRPGYVASIAEVLNLLHEGDEKRPLIRIQTKDLVRQYFTKGFTMKQGIFTALYTVAFALAIPALLVVSGFGMGERRREIGIIKAIGWQTSEIIEVVFIENLLISLTAAPLALIVSFVWIKFFNGFLIAQFFIAEIGILAKFPVPARYMPIPVFLGFAFALILTMVGSIYSTWRSAVTPPAVTMK
;
A
#
# COMPACT_ATOMS: atom_id res chain seq x y z
N MET A 1 -10.58 -10.39 37.19
CA MET A 1 -10.28 -11.69 37.80
C MET A 1 -9.23 -11.45 38.85
N SER A 2 -9.46 -11.86 40.09
CA SER A 2 -8.46 -11.70 41.15
C SER A 2 -7.30 -12.68 40.92
N PHE A 3 -6.14 -12.44 41.56
CA PHE A 3 -5.01 -13.38 41.49
C PHE A 3 -5.39 -14.74 42.09
N ASP A 4 -6.18 -14.73 43.15
CA ASP A 4 -6.63 -15.92 43.87
C ASP A 4 -7.61 -16.75 43.00
N ASP A 5 -8.54 -16.09 42.31
CA ASP A 5 -9.44 -16.76 41.37
C ASP A 5 -8.66 -17.45 40.24
N ALA A 6 -7.58 -16.81 39.77
CA ALA A 6 -6.75 -17.35 38.69
C ALA A 6 -5.92 -18.54 39.18
N ALA A 7 -5.37 -18.47 40.38
CA ALA A 7 -4.65 -19.57 41.02
C ALA A 7 -5.54 -20.82 41.16
N GLU A 8 -6.81 -20.64 41.55
CA GLU A 8 -7.78 -21.72 41.68
C GLU A 8 -8.10 -22.39 40.33
N ILE A 9 -8.34 -21.60 39.27
CA ILE A 9 -8.60 -22.12 37.92
C ILE A 9 -7.41 -22.92 37.38
N PHE A 10 -6.18 -22.43 37.58
CA PHE A 10 -4.97 -23.07 37.06
C PHE A 10 -4.38 -24.12 38.03
N ARG A 11 -4.98 -24.32 39.21
CA ARG A 11 -4.52 -25.23 40.28
C ARG A 11 -3.05 -25.04 40.63
N LYS A 12 -2.62 -23.77 40.71
CA LYS A 12 -1.24 -23.40 40.97
C LYS A 12 -1.21 -22.20 41.90
N ASP A 13 -0.94 -22.48 43.17
CA ASP A 13 -0.90 -21.47 44.22
C ASP A 13 0.48 -20.79 44.28
N GLY A 14 0.47 -19.46 44.42
CA GLY A 14 1.68 -18.68 44.69
C GLY A 14 2.64 -18.51 43.50
N VAL A 15 2.24 -18.86 42.28
CA VAL A 15 3.05 -18.66 41.05
C VAL A 15 2.31 -17.81 40.02
N ALA A 16 3.05 -16.93 39.35
CA ALA A 16 2.54 -16.10 38.26
C ALA A 16 3.32 -16.40 36.97
N SER A 17 2.63 -16.42 35.84
CA SER A 17 3.26 -16.60 34.52
C SER A 17 3.97 -15.32 34.06
N ASP A 18 3.33 -14.17 34.26
CA ASP A 18 3.84 -12.86 33.85
C ASP A 18 3.63 -11.84 34.99
N LEU A 19 4.62 -10.97 35.19
CA LEU A 19 4.54 -9.85 36.14
C LEU A 19 4.72 -8.54 35.39
N LEU A 20 3.71 -7.67 35.45
CA LEU A 20 3.77 -6.33 34.86
C LEU A 20 4.14 -5.30 35.94
N ILE A 21 5.28 -4.63 35.76
CA ILE A 21 5.74 -3.59 36.67
C ILE A 21 5.66 -2.23 35.97
N TYR A 22 4.95 -1.29 36.59
CA TYR A 22 4.92 0.10 36.13
C TYR A 22 6.06 0.88 36.75
N VAL A 23 6.91 1.44 35.90
CA VAL A 23 8.10 2.18 36.30
C VAL A 23 7.95 3.65 35.88
N ARG A 24 8.50 4.57 36.68
CA ARG A 24 8.54 5.99 36.30
C ARG A 24 9.35 6.18 35.01
N PRO A 25 8.95 7.11 34.11
CA PRO A 25 9.69 7.40 32.89
C PRO A 25 11.17 7.70 33.19
N GLY A 26 12.09 7.10 32.43
CA GLY A 26 13.55 7.29 32.58
C GLY A 26 14.26 6.24 33.45
N TYR A 27 13.57 5.55 34.36
CA TYR A 27 14.18 4.53 35.24
C TYR A 27 14.11 3.10 34.70
N VAL A 28 13.49 2.92 33.54
CA VAL A 28 13.18 1.61 32.97
C VAL A 28 14.44 0.78 32.72
N ALA A 29 15.50 1.38 32.17
CA ALA A 29 16.76 0.69 31.90
C ALA A 29 17.48 0.28 33.19
N SER A 30 17.57 1.18 34.16
CA SER A 30 18.24 0.91 35.45
C SER A 30 17.52 -0.17 36.26
N ILE A 31 16.18 -0.17 36.26
CA ILE A 31 15.42 -1.23 36.95
C ILE A 31 15.57 -2.56 36.22
N ALA A 32 15.57 -2.58 34.89
CA ALA A 32 15.82 -3.80 34.12
C ALA A 32 17.21 -4.40 34.42
N GLU A 33 18.24 -3.55 34.53
CA GLU A 33 19.60 -3.95 34.88
C GLU A 33 19.69 -4.52 36.30
N VAL A 34 19.10 -3.84 37.29
CA VAL A 34 19.05 -4.34 38.67
C VAL A 34 18.33 -5.69 38.75
N LEU A 35 17.21 -5.86 38.03
CA LEU A 35 16.48 -7.12 38.00
C LEU A 35 17.28 -8.25 37.32
N ASN A 36 18.07 -7.95 36.28
CA ASN A 36 18.99 -8.92 35.67
C ASN A 36 20.08 -9.36 36.67
N LEU A 37 20.72 -8.41 37.36
CA LEU A 37 21.78 -8.70 38.35
C LEU A 37 21.25 -9.50 39.55
N LEU A 38 20.02 -9.22 39.99
CA LEU A 38 19.35 -9.99 41.05
C LEU A 38 18.96 -11.42 40.61
N HIS A 39 18.94 -11.70 39.30
CA HIS A 39 18.68 -13.02 38.77
C HIS A 39 19.96 -13.86 38.63
N GLU A 40 21.07 -13.25 38.20
CA GLU A 40 22.35 -13.96 38.00
C GLU A 40 22.96 -14.55 39.28
N GLY A 41 22.57 -14.05 40.46
CA GLY A 41 23.15 -14.46 41.75
C GLY A 41 22.52 -15.68 42.45
N ASP A 42 21.48 -16.33 41.89
CA ASP A 42 20.72 -17.37 42.61
C ASP A 42 20.18 -18.47 41.67
N GLU A 43 20.86 -19.63 41.61
CA GLU A 43 20.54 -20.79 40.76
C GLU A 43 19.15 -21.40 41.04
N LYS A 44 18.53 -21.12 42.19
CA LYS A 44 17.22 -21.68 42.56
C LYS A 44 16.03 -20.89 42.01
N ARG A 45 16.26 -19.78 41.31
CA ARG A 45 15.18 -18.92 40.80
C ARG A 45 14.72 -19.35 39.42
N PRO A 46 13.41 -19.25 39.12
CA PRO A 46 12.90 -19.51 37.78
C PRO A 46 13.56 -18.58 36.77
N LEU A 47 13.78 -19.05 35.55
CA LEU A 47 14.31 -18.25 34.44
C LEU A 47 13.32 -17.12 34.13
N ILE A 48 13.66 -15.87 34.50
CA ILE A 48 12.82 -14.71 34.25
C ILE A 48 13.30 -14.03 32.97
N ARG A 49 12.42 -13.93 31.98
CA ARG A 49 12.69 -13.14 30.76
C ARG A 49 12.19 -11.71 30.96
N ILE A 50 13.11 -10.80 31.23
CA ILE A 50 12.78 -9.37 31.37
C ILE A 50 12.49 -8.79 29.99
N GLN A 51 11.27 -8.32 29.79
CA GLN A 51 10.83 -7.68 28.55
C GLN A 51 10.40 -6.25 28.82
N THR A 52 11.28 -5.31 28.45
CA THR A 52 10.98 -3.88 28.52
C THR A 52 9.99 -3.49 27.43
N LYS A 53 9.10 -2.53 27.72
CA LYS A 53 8.16 -1.96 26.75
C LYS A 53 8.85 -1.50 25.46
N ASP A 54 10.02 -0.88 25.57
CA ASP A 54 10.82 -0.42 24.42
C ASP A 54 11.37 -1.57 23.60
N LEU A 55 11.82 -2.65 24.25
CA LEU A 55 12.33 -3.84 23.57
C LEU A 55 11.21 -4.53 22.77
N VAL A 56 10.04 -4.70 23.39
CA VAL A 56 8.84 -5.20 22.70
C VAL A 56 8.51 -4.29 21.52
N ARG A 57 8.42 -2.96 21.74
CA ARG A 57 8.15 -2.01 20.66
C ARG A 57 9.16 -2.11 19.52
N GLN A 58 10.44 -2.32 19.80
CA GLN A 58 11.48 -2.49 18.79
C GLN A 58 11.32 -3.79 17.99
N TYR A 59 10.97 -4.91 18.62
CA TYR A 59 10.68 -6.14 17.89
C TYR A 59 9.49 -5.97 16.95
N PHE A 60 8.43 -5.30 17.43
CA PHE A 60 7.27 -4.96 16.62
C PHE A 60 7.64 -4.04 15.45
N THR A 61 8.33 -2.92 15.69
CA THR A 61 8.70 -2.00 14.62
C THR A 61 9.62 -2.65 13.60
N LYS A 62 10.64 -3.42 14.02
CA LYS A 62 11.52 -4.15 13.10
C LYS A 62 10.76 -5.15 12.22
N GLY A 63 9.86 -5.95 12.82
CA GLY A 63 9.06 -6.92 12.09
C GLY A 63 8.14 -6.26 11.05
N PHE A 64 7.47 -5.16 11.42
CA PHE A 64 6.62 -4.41 10.50
C PHE A 64 7.44 -3.67 9.43
N THR A 65 8.58 -3.07 9.77
CA THR A 65 9.44 -2.37 8.80
C THR A 65 9.95 -3.31 7.71
N MET A 66 10.32 -4.54 8.05
CA MET A 66 10.77 -5.53 7.06
C MET A 66 9.64 -5.88 6.08
N LYS A 67 8.44 -6.22 6.59
CA LYS A 67 7.28 -6.54 5.75
C LYS A 67 6.84 -5.33 4.90
N GLN A 68 6.89 -4.12 5.47
CA GLN A 68 6.63 -2.87 4.76
C GLN A 68 7.64 -2.65 3.63
N GLY A 69 8.92 -2.93 3.85
CA GLY A 69 9.96 -2.83 2.82
C GLY A 69 9.66 -3.74 1.62
N ILE A 70 9.31 -5.00 1.88
CA ILE A 70 8.93 -5.97 0.84
C ILE A 70 7.68 -5.49 0.08
N PHE A 71 6.66 -5.02 0.80
CA PHE A 71 5.44 -4.48 0.19
C PHE A 71 5.76 -3.29 -0.72
N THR A 72 6.61 -2.38 -0.26
CA THR A 72 7.01 -1.18 -1.02
C THR A 72 7.80 -1.55 -2.28
N ALA A 73 8.68 -2.55 -2.19
CA ALA A 73 9.43 -3.04 -3.35
C ALA A 73 8.50 -3.64 -4.42
N LEU A 74 7.58 -4.52 -4.02
CA LEU A 74 6.60 -5.11 -4.93
C LEU A 74 5.66 -4.07 -5.53
N TYR A 75 5.19 -3.11 -4.72
CA TYR A 75 4.36 -2.01 -5.19
C TYR A 75 5.09 -1.16 -6.23
N THR A 76 6.37 -0.86 -6.00
CA THR A 76 7.22 -0.12 -6.95
C THR A 76 7.35 -0.85 -8.28
N VAL A 77 7.60 -2.16 -8.25
CA VAL A 77 7.70 -2.99 -9.46
C VAL A 77 6.36 -3.03 -10.21
N ALA A 78 5.26 -3.25 -9.50
CA ALA A 78 3.93 -3.24 -10.10
C ALA A 78 3.64 -1.89 -10.79
N PHE A 79 3.99 -0.79 -10.14
CA PHE A 79 3.81 0.56 -10.68
C PHE A 79 4.70 0.82 -11.92
N ALA A 80 5.96 0.37 -11.86
CA ALA A 80 6.90 0.47 -12.98
C ALA A 80 6.44 -0.32 -14.21
N LEU A 81 5.71 -1.42 -14.03
CA LEU A 81 5.12 -2.20 -15.12
C LEU A 81 3.77 -1.63 -15.59
N ALA A 82 2.98 -1.06 -14.70
CA ALA A 82 1.68 -0.48 -15.02
C ALA A 82 1.81 0.74 -15.96
N ILE A 83 2.80 1.60 -15.75
CA ILE A 83 3.03 2.79 -16.59
C ILE A 83 3.18 2.44 -18.08
N PRO A 84 4.15 1.60 -18.50
CA PRO A 84 4.29 1.24 -19.91
C PRO A 84 3.11 0.43 -20.44
N ALA A 85 2.48 -0.42 -19.62
CA ALA A 85 1.27 -1.13 -20.01
C ALA A 85 0.13 -0.17 -20.38
N LEU A 86 -0.08 0.89 -19.59
CA LEU A 86 -1.07 1.93 -19.88
C LEU A 86 -0.73 2.70 -21.17
N LEU A 87 0.55 2.98 -21.43
CA LEU A 87 0.97 3.62 -22.67
C LEU A 87 0.61 2.75 -23.88
N VAL A 88 0.86 1.44 -23.82
CA VAL A 88 0.47 0.50 -24.88
C VAL A 88 -1.04 0.50 -25.10
N VAL A 89 -1.83 0.38 -24.03
CA VAL A 89 -3.30 0.36 -24.10
C VAL A 89 -3.90 1.66 -24.63
N SER A 90 -3.27 2.81 -24.37
CA SER A 90 -3.76 4.13 -24.83
C SER A 90 -3.70 4.33 -26.36
N GLY A 91 -3.23 3.33 -27.12
CA GLY A 91 -3.14 3.37 -28.57
C GLY A 91 -1.73 3.66 -29.07
N PHE A 92 -0.70 3.43 -28.26
CA PHE A 92 0.68 3.48 -28.71
C PHE A 92 0.94 2.32 -29.69
N GLY A 93 0.94 2.63 -30.99
CA GLY A 93 1.26 1.66 -32.03
C GLY A 93 0.10 0.87 -32.60
N MET A 94 -1.15 1.17 -32.23
CA MET A 94 -2.33 0.58 -32.89
C MET A 94 -2.56 1.21 -34.26
N GLY A 95 -2.63 0.37 -35.31
CA GLY A 95 -2.86 0.81 -36.69
C GLY A 95 -4.24 1.43 -36.89
N GLU A 96 -5.26 0.97 -36.16
CA GLU A 96 -6.64 1.46 -36.26
C GLU A 96 -6.75 2.95 -35.93
N ARG A 97 -6.26 3.37 -34.75
CA ARG A 97 -6.27 4.79 -34.34
C ARG A 97 -5.43 5.67 -35.26
N ARG A 98 -4.32 5.15 -35.81
CA ARG A 98 -3.52 5.86 -36.82
C ARG A 98 -4.28 6.06 -38.13
N ARG A 99 -5.03 5.05 -38.57
CA ARG A 99 -5.85 5.11 -39.78
C ARG A 99 -7.00 6.09 -39.61
N GLU A 100 -7.67 6.09 -38.46
CA GLU A 100 -8.71 7.07 -38.12
C GLU A 100 -8.18 8.51 -38.18
N ILE A 101 -7.05 8.77 -37.51
CA ILE A 101 -6.38 10.09 -37.55
C ILE A 101 -6.00 10.45 -38.99
N GLY A 102 -5.50 9.48 -39.78
CA GLY A 102 -5.17 9.66 -41.19
C GLY A 102 -6.37 10.08 -42.05
N ILE A 103 -7.54 9.45 -41.84
CA ILE A 103 -8.79 9.78 -42.53
C ILE A 103 -9.25 11.19 -42.16
N ILE A 104 -9.28 11.51 -40.86
CA ILE A 104 -9.68 12.84 -40.36
C ILE A 104 -8.78 13.93 -40.93
N LYS A 105 -7.46 13.68 -40.96
CA LYS A 105 -6.48 14.62 -41.52
C LYS A 105 -6.61 14.77 -43.05
N ALA A 106 -7.03 13.72 -43.77
CA ALA A 106 -7.29 13.78 -45.21
C ALA A 106 -8.53 14.61 -45.56
N ILE A 107 -9.50 14.70 -44.64
CA ILE A 107 -10.69 15.57 -44.76
C ILE A 107 -10.33 17.06 -44.55
N GLY A 108 -9.15 17.35 -44.01
CA GLY A 108 -8.63 18.72 -43.86
C GLY A 108 -8.57 19.24 -42.43
N TRP A 109 -8.80 18.39 -41.42
CA TRP A 109 -8.67 18.76 -40.02
C TRP A 109 -7.23 19.14 -39.66
N GLN A 110 -7.09 20.15 -38.81
CA GLN A 110 -5.81 20.58 -38.26
C GLN A 110 -5.36 19.66 -37.13
N THR A 111 -4.04 19.56 -36.94
CA THR A 111 -3.45 18.76 -35.85
C THR A 111 -3.92 19.21 -34.46
N SER A 112 -4.17 20.51 -34.27
CA SER A 112 -4.71 21.07 -33.03
C SER A 112 -6.12 20.56 -32.71
N GLU A 113 -7.01 20.53 -33.71
CA GLU A 113 -8.40 20.06 -33.55
C GLU A 113 -8.43 18.57 -33.15
N ILE A 114 -7.57 17.77 -33.76
CA ILE A 114 -7.45 16.34 -33.45
C ILE A 114 -6.96 16.14 -32.00
N ILE A 115 -5.98 16.93 -31.55
CA ILE A 115 -5.46 16.86 -30.18
C ILE A 115 -6.52 17.31 -29.17
N GLU A 116 -7.32 18.33 -29.48
CA GLU A 116 -8.40 18.82 -28.61
C GLU A 116 -9.50 17.75 -28.41
N VAL A 117 -9.93 17.08 -29.48
CA VAL A 117 -10.90 15.98 -29.38
C VAL A 117 -10.36 14.86 -28.50
N VAL A 118 -9.11 14.44 -28.73
CA VAL A 118 -8.46 13.40 -27.93
C VAL A 118 -8.28 13.82 -26.47
N PHE A 119 -8.00 15.10 -26.21
CA PHE A 119 -7.91 15.63 -24.85
C PHE A 119 -9.23 15.45 -24.11
N ILE A 120 -10.35 15.84 -24.72
CA ILE A 120 -11.69 15.71 -24.13
C ILE A 120 -12.06 14.23 -23.91
N GLU A 121 -11.76 13.37 -24.88
CA GLU A 121 -11.98 11.92 -24.76
C GLU A 121 -11.25 11.33 -23.54
N ASN A 122 -9.94 11.61 -23.42
CA ASN A 122 -9.14 11.13 -22.30
C ASN A 122 -9.56 11.74 -20.96
N LEU A 123 -10.01 12.99 -20.96
CA LEU A 123 -10.52 13.65 -19.76
C LEU A 123 -11.77 12.91 -19.25
N LEU A 124 -12.71 12.58 -20.13
CA LEU A 124 -13.93 11.83 -19.79
C LEU A 124 -13.61 10.42 -19.30
N ILE A 125 -12.69 9.72 -19.98
CA ILE A 125 -12.26 8.37 -19.57
C ILE A 125 -11.59 8.41 -18.20
N SER A 126 -10.70 9.38 -17.95
CA SER A 126 -9.99 9.49 -16.67
C SER A 126 -10.93 9.88 -15.52
N LEU A 127 -11.88 10.78 -15.80
CA LEU A 127 -12.88 11.23 -14.82
C LEU A 127 -13.86 10.12 -14.43
N THR A 128 -14.07 9.12 -15.28
CA THR A 128 -14.94 7.96 -14.97
C THR A 128 -14.15 6.80 -14.37
N ALA A 129 -13.00 6.46 -14.95
CA ALA A 129 -12.19 5.31 -14.54
C ALA A 129 -11.55 5.49 -13.16
N ALA A 130 -11.00 6.67 -12.85
CA ALA A 130 -10.28 6.87 -11.59
C ALA A 130 -11.21 6.84 -10.36
N PRO A 131 -12.40 7.48 -10.35
CA PRO A 131 -13.36 7.29 -9.27
C PRO A 131 -13.86 5.85 -9.15
N LEU A 132 -14.08 5.17 -10.28
CA LEU A 132 -14.47 3.76 -10.27
C LEU A 132 -13.40 2.88 -9.60
N ALA A 133 -12.12 3.10 -9.92
CA ALA A 133 -11.00 2.41 -9.30
C ALA A 133 -10.92 2.68 -7.78
N LEU A 134 -11.18 3.92 -7.35
CA LEU A 134 -11.22 4.28 -5.93
C LEU A 134 -12.38 3.59 -5.20
N ILE A 135 -13.56 3.52 -5.80
CA ILE A 135 -14.72 2.81 -5.25
C ILE A 135 -14.42 1.31 -5.12
N VAL A 136 -13.85 0.70 -6.16
CA VAL A 136 -13.46 -0.72 -6.14
C VAL A 136 -12.42 -0.98 -5.04
N SER A 137 -11.41 -0.13 -4.91
CA SER A 137 -10.41 -0.21 -3.83
C SER A 137 -11.05 -0.10 -2.45
N PHE A 138 -11.97 0.85 -2.27
CA PHE A 138 -12.70 1.04 -1.01
C PHE A 138 -13.57 -0.16 -0.63
N VAL A 139 -14.35 -0.68 -1.60
CA VAL A 139 -15.18 -1.86 -1.40
C VAL A 139 -14.32 -3.08 -1.06
N TRP A 140 -13.21 -3.27 -1.78
CA TRP A 140 -12.29 -4.37 -1.54
C TRP A 140 -11.70 -4.35 -0.13
N ILE A 141 -11.25 -3.19 0.36
CA ILE A 141 -10.71 -3.08 1.72
C ILE A 141 -11.81 -3.22 2.78
N LYS A 142 -12.96 -2.56 2.60
CA LYS A 142 -14.01 -2.52 3.62
C LYS A 142 -14.74 -3.86 3.80
N PHE A 143 -15.04 -4.55 2.70
CA PHE A 143 -15.81 -5.80 2.74
C PHE A 143 -14.93 -7.04 2.83
N PHE A 144 -13.75 -7.03 2.20
CA PHE A 144 -12.87 -8.20 2.12
C PHE A 144 -11.65 -8.09 3.03
N ASN A 145 -11.50 -7.00 3.79
CA ASN A 145 -10.37 -6.73 4.69
C ASN A 145 -9.01 -6.92 3.99
N GLY A 146 -8.94 -6.59 2.69
CA GLY A 146 -7.74 -6.78 1.86
C GLY A 146 -7.38 -8.25 1.60
N PHE A 147 -8.39 -9.11 1.37
CA PHE A 147 -8.24 -10.52 1.01
C PHE A 147 -7.05 -10.79 0.07
N LEU A 148 -6.29 -11.86 0.30
CA LEU A 148 -4.98 -12.19 -0.31
C LEU A 148 -3.80 -11.34 0.18
N ILE A 149 -3.88 -10.01 0.08
CA ILE A 149 -2.73 -9.14 0.39
C ILE A 149 -2.54 -9.02 1.91
N ALA A 150 -3.60 -8.68 2.65
CA ALA A 150 -3.54 -8.48 4.09
C ALA A 150 -3.07 -9.73 4.83
N GLN A 151 -3.45 -10.93 4.37
CA GLN A 151 -3.04 -12.19 5.00
C GLN A 151 -1.52 -12.39 4.97
N PHE A 152 -0.84 -11.99 3.90
CA PHE A 152 0.61 -12.14 3.79
C PHE A 152 1.37 -11.09 4.59
N PHE A 153 0.94 -9.82 4.50
CA PHE A 153 1.65 -8.70 5.12
C PHE A 153 1.29 -8.48 6.59
N ILE A 154 0.08 -8.85 7.01
CA ILE A 154 -0.44 -8.71 8.38
C ILE A 154 -0.43 -10.08 9.09
N ALA A 155 0.25 -11.09 8.52
CA ALA A 155 0.31 -12.44 9.07
C ALA A 155 0.81 -12.47 10.53
N GLU A 156 -0.03 -13.12 11.35
CA GLU A 156 0.05 -13.50 12.77
C GLU A 156 1.43 -13.40 13.43
N ILE A 157 1.56 -12.42 14.32
CA ILE A 157 2.23 -12.69 15.59
C ILE A 157 1.16 -13.44 16.38
N GLY A 158 1.25 -14.77 16.52
CA GLY A 158 0.19 -15.68 16.99
C GLY A 158 -0.39 -15.43 18.39
N ILE A 159 -0.16 -14.25 18.97
CA ILE A 159 -0.54 -13.78 20.30
C ILE A 159 -1.57 -12.61 20.19
N LEU A 160 -1.84 -12.08 18.99
CA LEU A 160 -2.71 -10.91 18.80
C LEU A 160 -4.05 -11.23 18.15
N ALA A 161 -5.11 -10.59 18.65
CA ALA A 161 -6.44 -10.60 18.05
C ALA A 161 -6.40 -10.02 16.62
N LYS A 162 -7.24 -10.56 15.72
CA LYS A 162 -7.43 -10.05 14.36
C LYS A 162 -7.79 -8.56 14.42
N PHE A 163 -6.87 -7.69 14.06
CA PHE A 163 -7.16 -6.26 13.91
C PHE A 163 -7.47 -5.96 12.43
N PRO A 164 -8.50 -5.16 12.14
CA PRO A 164 -8.79 -4.76 10.77
C PRO A 164 -7.62 -3.95 10.20
N VAL A 165 -7.39 -4.06 8.88
CA VAL A 165 -6.35 -3.24 8.23
C VAL A 165 -6.66 -1.77 8.51
N PRO A 166 -5.74 -1.00 9.12
CA PRO A 166 -5.97 0.42 9.38
C PRO A 166 -5.84 1.22 8.08
N ALA A 167 -6.80 1.05 7.18
CA ALA A 167 -6.87 1.77 5.91
C ALA A 167 -7.46 3.16 6.16
N ARG A 168 -6.61 4.18 6.06
CA ARG A 168 -7.01 5.58 6.22
C ARG A 168 -7.08 6.26 4.86
N TYR A 169 -8.28 6.42 4.34
CA TYR A 169 -8.52 7.20 3.13
C TYR A 169 -8.42 8.69 3.46
N MET A 170 -7.24 9.26 3.26
CA MET A 170 -7.04 10.69 3.35
C MET A 170 -7.36 11.34 1.99
N PRO A 171 -7.97 12.54 1.97
CA PRO A 171 -8.36 13.21 0.73
C PRO A 171 -7.15 13.58 -0.14
N ILE A 172 -6.02 13.93 0.47
CA ILE A 172 -4.81 14.39 -0.26
C ILE A 172 -4.20 13.25 -1.11
N PRO A 173 -3.86 12.05 -0.57
CA PRO A 173 -3.36 10.95 -1.40
C PRO A 173 -4.32 10.49 -2.49
N VAL A 174 -5.63 10.50 -2.20
CA VAL A 174 -6.67 10.12 -3.18
C VAL A 174 -6.66 11.11 -4.35
N PHE A 175 -6.62 12.41 -4.05
CA PHE A 175 -6.53 13.45 -5.07
C PHE A 175 -5.23 13.38 -5.88
N LEU A 176 -4.08 13.16 -5.22
CA LEU A 176 -2.80 12.99 -5.90
C LEU A 176 -2.79 11.76 -6.81
N GLY A 177 -3.37 10.64 -6.36
CA GLY A 177 -3.51 9.43 -7.18
C GLY A 177 -4.39 9.66 -8.41
N PHE A 178 -5.52 10.35 -8.22
CA PHE A 178 -6.40 10.75 -9.32
C PHE A 178 -5.68 11.67 -10.32
N ALA A 179 -5.03 12.73 -9.84
CA ALA A 179 -4.30 13.68 -10.68
C ALA A 179 -3.14 13.00 -11.42
N PHE A 180 -2.42 12.11 -10.75
CA PHE A 180 -1.33 11.34 -11.35
C PHE A 180 -1.84 10.44 -12.47
N ALA A 181 -2.93 9.70 -12.23
CA ALA A 181 -3.54 8.85 -13.25
C ALA A 181 -3.99 9.66 -14.47
N LEU A 182 -4.65 10.79 -14.26
CA LEU A 182 -5.10 11.70 -15.31
C LEU A 182 -3.93 12.25 -16.13
N ILE A 183 -2.86 12.71 -15.48
CA ILE A 183 -1.67 13.22 -16.18
C ILE A 183 -1.03 12.11 -17.00
N LEU A 184 -0.91 10.90 -16.44
CA LEU A 184 -0.26 9.78 -17.10
C LEU A 184 -1.00 9.35 -18.38
N THR A 185 -2.33 9.21 -18.32
CA THR A 185 -3.16 8.85 -19.48
C THR A 185 -3.12 9.95 -20.54
N MET A 186 -3.20 11.21 -20.12
CA MET A 186 -3.17 12.36 -21.00
C MET A 186 -1.84 12.47 -21.76
N VAL A 187 -0.71 12.35 -21.06
CA VAL A 187 0.63 12.41 -21.68
C VAL A 187 0.81 11.30 -22.70
N GLY A 188 0.42 10.07 -22.37
CA GLY A 188 0.53 8.93 -23.27
C GLY A 188 -0.27 9.10 -24.55
N SER A 189 -1.54 9.47 -24.41
CA SER A 189 -2.45 9.61 -25.55
C SER A 189 -2.10 10.82 -26.43
N ILE A 190 -1.84 12.00 -25.84
CA ILE A 190 -1.46 13.19 -26.61
C ILE A 190 -0.17 12.94 -27.38
N TYR A 191 0.85 12.34 -26.74
CA TYR A 191 2.11 12.05 -27.41
C TYR A 191 1.92 11.12 -28.63
N SER A 192 1.15 10.04 -28.47
CA SER A 192 0.85 9.10 -29.55
C SER A 192 0.07 9.76 -30.70
N THR A 193 -0.94 10.56 -30.36
CA THR A 193 -1.78 11.28 -31.31
C THR A 193 -0.99 12.33 -32.07
N TRP A 194 -0.21 13.17 -31.39
CA TRP A 194 0.62 14.18 -32.04
C TRP A 194 1.60 13.55 -33.04
N ARG A 195 2.28 12.47 -32.64
CA ARG A 195 3.19 11.75 -33.54
C ARG A 195 2.50 11.25 -34.80
N SER A 196 1.26 10.76 -34.69
CA SER A 196 0.46 10.25 -35.81
C SER A 196 -0.16 11.39 -36.64
N ALA A 197 -0.50 12.50 -36.00
CA ALA A 197 -1.09 13.67 -36.61
C ALA A 197 -0.06 14.53 -37.34
N VAL A 198 1.25 14.41 -37.08
CA VAL A 198 2.29 15.10 -37.87
C VAL A 198 2.63 14.31 -39.14
N THR A 199 2.54 12.97 -39.12
CA THR A 199 2.83 12.15 -40.29
C THR A 199 1.86 12.39 -41.47
N PRO A 200 2.34 12.35 -42.73
CA PRO A 200 1.48 12.53 -43.90
C PRO A 200 0.39 11.45 -44.01
N PRO A 201 -0.85 11.81 -44.42
CA PRO A 201 -1.99 10.89 -44.48
C PRO A 201 -1.73 9.62 -45.30
N ALA A 202 -0.98 9.73 -46.40
CA ALA A 202 -0.65 8.61 -47.28
C ALA A 202 0.22 7.53 -46.60
N VAL A 203 0.92 7.87 -45.52
CA VAL A 203 1.77 6.94 -44.75
C VAL A 203 1.02 6.37 -43.55
N THR A 204 0.10 7.14 -42.94
CA THR A 204 -0.69 6.70 -41.77
C THR A 204 -1.86 5.78 -42.10
N MET A 205 -2.31 5.75 -43.36
CA MET A 205 -3.39 4.85 -43.81
C MET A 205 -2.92 3.45 -44.25
N LYS A 206 -1.60 3.20 -44.32
CA LYS A 206 -1.02 1.89 -44.63
C LYS A 206 -0.91 1.03 -43.37
#